data_AF-A0A0K0PXY0-F1
#
_entry.id   AF-A0A0K0PXY0-F1
#
_cell.length_a   1.000
_cell.length_b   1.000
_cell.length_c   1.000
_cell.angle_alpha   90.00
_cell.angle_beta   90.00
_cell.angle_gamma   90.00
#
_symmetry.space_group_name_H-M   'P 1'
#
loop_
_entity.id
_entity.type
_entity.pdbx_description
1 polymer ?
#
loop_
_entity_poly.entity_id
_entity_poly.type
_entity_poly.pdbx_seq_one_letter_code
_entity_poly.pdbx_strand_id
1 'polypeptide(L)'
;FAKGKRLALFLDYDGTLSPIVDNPDLAFMSKDMRSAVKEVAQHFPTAIISGRSRDKVYEFVGLTELYYAGSHGMDIMSPVKGSAFNGHPNCIKLTDKQGKEAVLFQPASEFLPMIDEVFTSLVESTEDIKGATVENNKFCVSVHYRNVDEN
;
A
#
# COMPACT_ATOMS: atom_id res chain seq x y z
N PHE A 1 13.36 -25.72 12.02
CA PHE A 1 12.76 -24.64 12.83
C PHE A 1 11.29 -24.29 12.48
N ALA A 2 10.76 -24.65 11.30
CA ALA A 2 9.37 -24.35 10.92
C ALA A 2 8.41 -25.56 10.74
N LYS A 3 8.90 -26.80 10.92
CA LYS A 3 8.12 -28.03 10.69
C LYS A 3 6.84 -28.02 11.56
N GLY A 4 5.67 -28.16 10.92
CA GLY A 4 4.36 -28.19 11.57
C GLY A 4 3.74 -26.83 11.90
N LYS A 5 4.38 -25.71 11.57
CA LYS A 5 3.83 -24.36 11.80
C LYS A 5 3.13 -23.83 10.55
N ARG A 6 2.09 -23.01 10.75
CA ARG A 6 1.50 -22.18 9.69
C ARG A 6 2.36 -20.94 9.51
N LEU A 7 2.86 -20.72 8.31
CA LEU A 7 3.64 -19.54 7.97
C LEU A 7 2.75 -18.50 7.29
N ALA A 8 3.06 -17.23 7.53
CA ALA A 8 2.54 -16.10 6.78
C ALA A 8 3.73 -15.19 6.47
N LEU A 9 3.73 -14.60 5.28
CA LEU A 9 4.80 -13.75 4.80
C LEU A 9 4.32 -12.31 4.70
N PHE A 10 5.12 -11.39 5.23
CA PHE A 10 4.88 -9.95 5.17
C PHE A 10 6.09 -9.32 4.51
N LEU A 11 5.86 -8.59 3.43
CA LEU A 11 6.90 -8.02 2.59
C LEU A 11 6.69 -6.52 2.52
N ASP A 12 7.75 -5.78 2.80
CA ASP A 12 7.82 -4.37 2.42
C ASP A 12 8.03 -4.24 0.90
N TYR A 13 7.73 -3.07 0.33
CA TYR A 13 7.85 -2.83 -1.11
C TYR A 13 9.12 -2.03 -1.47
N ASP A 14 9.20 -0.77 -1.06
CA ASP A 14 10.24 0.18 -1.47
C ASP A 14 11.58 -0.13 -0.81
N GLY A 15 12.62 -0.43 -1.60
CA GLY A 15 13.92 -0.86 -1.08
C GLY A 15 13.98 -2.33 -0.65
N THR A 16 12.86 -3.06 -0.74
CA THR A 16 12.76 -4.49 -0.44
C THR A 16 12.48 -5.32 -1.69
N LEU A 17 11.32 -5.12 -2.33
CA LEU A 17 10.91 -5.80 -3.57
C LEU A 17 11.19 -4.97 -4.84
N SER A 18 11.38 -3.66 -4.66
CA SER A 18 11.75 -2.69 -5.68
C SER A 18 13.05 -1.99 -5.29
N PRO A 19 13.92 -1.59 -6.23
CA PRO A 19 15.03 -0.70 -5.92
C PRO A 19 14.53 0.64 -5.36
N ILE A 20 15.39 1.31 -4.58
CA ILE A 20 15.20 2.72 -4.21
C ILE A 20 15.58 3.56 -5.43
N VAL A 21 14.69 4.47 -5.83
CA VAL A 21 14.84 5.34 -7.02
C VAL A 21 14.49 6.78 -6.66
N ASP A 22 15.01 7.74 -7.44
CA ASP A 22 14.77 9.17 -7.19
C ASP A 22 13.32 9.57 -7.45
N ASN A 23 12.70 9.01 -8.50
CA ASN A 23 11.29 9.19 -8.77
C ASN A 23 10.50 7.99 -8.21
N PRO A 24 9.72 8.16 -7.11
CA PRO A 24 8.94 7.09 -6.51
C PRO A 24 7.95 6.42 -7.48
N ASP A 25 7.51 7.12 -8.53
CA ASP A 25 6.58 6.56 -9.53
C ASP A 25 7.25 5.57 -10.49
N LEU A 26 8.58 5.45 -10.44
CA LEU A 26 9.37 4.52 -11.25
C LEU A 26 9.92 3.33 -10.44
N ALA A 27 9.50 3.17 -9.18
CA ALA A 27 9.93 2.10 -8.29
C ALA A 27 9.25 0.77 -8.65
N PHE A 28 9.53 0.23 -9.83
CA PHE A 28 8.92 -1.01 -10.31
C PHE A 28 9.70 -2.26 -9.87
N MET A 29 8.99 -3.27 -9.38
CA MET A 29 9.56 -4.60 -9.17
C MET A 29 9.87 -5.29 -10.50
N SER A 30 10.95 -6.09 -10.53
CA SER A 30 11.29 -6.88 -11.72
C SER A 30 10.28 -8.00 -12.00
N LYS A 31 10.24 -8.49 -13.24
CA LYS A 31 9.40 -9.65 -13.62
C LYS A 31 9.75 -10.91 -12.83
N ASP A 32 11.04 -11.11 -12.54
CA ASP A 32 11.53 -12.26 -11.78
C ASP A 32 11.09 -12.15 -10.32
N MET A 33 11.21 -10.97 -9.70
CA MET A 33 10.73 -10.74 -8.34
C MET A 33 9.22 -10.93 -8.24
N ARG A 34 8.45 -10.45 -9.22
CA ARG A 34 7.00 -10.65 -9.28
C ARG A 34 6.66 -12.14 -9.35
N SER A 35 7.38 -12.89 -10.18
CA SER A 35 7.21 -14.34 -10.30
C SER A 35 7.53 -15.06 -8.98
N ALA A 36 8.61 -14.67 -8.30
CA ALA A 36 8.99 -15.23 -7.01
C ALA A 36 7.93 -14.96 -5.93
N VAL A 37 7.44 -13.71 -5.81
CA VAL A 37 6.37 -13.35 -4.86
C VAL A 37 5.09 -14.15 -5.17
N LYS A 38 4.75 -14.28 -6.45
CA LYS A 38 3.60 -15.07 -6.89
C LYS A 38 3.70 -16.53 -6.49
N GLU A 39 4.87 -17.15 -6.70
CA GLU A 39 5.11 -18.55 -6.33
C GLU A 39 4.95 -18.75 -4.82
N VAL A 40 5.57 -17.89 -4.01
CA VAL A 40 5.48 -17.97 -2.55
C VAL A 40 4.04 -17.80 -2.05
N ALA A 41 3.24 -16.94 -2.69
CA ALA A 41 1.83 -16.73 -2.37
C ALA A 41 0.92 -17.94 -2.64
N GLN A 42 1.37 -18.90 -3.45
CA GLN A 42 0.67 -20.17 -3.64
C GLN A 42 0.83 -21.10 -2.43
N HIS A 43 1.90 -20.92 -1.65
CA HIS A 43 2.24 -21.77 -0.52
C HIS A 43 1.84 -21.15 0.83
N PHE A 44 1.94 -19.82 0.96
CA PHE A 44 1.70 -19.12 2.22
C PHE A 44 0.83 -17.87 2.01
N PRO A 45 -0.07 -17.53 2.96
CA PRO A 45 -0.67 -16.21 3.01
C PRO A 45 0.44 -15.15 2.96
N THR A 46 0.38 -14.29 1.96
CA THR A 46 1.43 -13.32 1.66
C THR A 46 0.83 -11.92 1.56
N ALA A 47 1.42 -10.97 2.27
CA ALA A 47 0.97 -9.59 2.34
C ALA A 47 2.08 -8.63 1.90
N ILE A 48 1.71 -7.64 1.09
CA ILE A 48 2.53 -6.46 0.83
C ILE A 48 2.13 -5.38 1.84
N ILE A 49 3.09 -4.87 2.62
CA ILE A 49 2.90 -3.74 3.54
C ILE A 49 3.71 -2.57 3.00
N SER A 50 3.08 -1.41 2.79
CA SER A 50 3.74 -0.24 2.24
C SER A 50 3.21 1.06 2.84
N GLY A 51 4.07 2.08 2.87
CA GLY A 51 3.66 3.46 3.16
C GLY A 51 2.86 4.10 2.02
N ARG A 52 3.03 3.60 0.78
CA ARG A 52 2.27 4.05 -0.39
C ARG A 52 0.78 3.79 -0.20
N SER A 53 -0.05 4.56 -0.91
CA SER A 53 -1.46 4.21 -1.03
C SER A 53 -1.63 2.77 -1.53
N ARG A 54 -2.65 2.09 -1.01
CA ARG A 54 -2.96 0.70 -1.36
C ARG A 54 -3.11 0.51 -2.88
N ASP A 55 -3.78 1.45 -3.53
CA ASP A 55 -4.03 1.40 -4.98
C ASP A 55 -2.73 1.48 -5.79
N LYS A 56 -1.80 2.35 -5.38
CA LYS A 56 -0.50 2.55 -6.04
C LYS A 56 0.38 1.31 -5.94
N VAL A 57 0.53 0.75 -4.72
CA VAL A 57 1.33 -0.48 -4.54
C VAL A 57 0.67 -1.69 -5.20
N TYR A 58 -0.66 -1.76 -5.24
CA TYR A 58 -1.36 -2.81 -5.97
C TYR A 58 -1.09 -2.75 -7.47
N GLU A 59 -1.09 -1.57 -8.08
CA GLU A 59 -0.75 -1.40 -9.50
C GLU A 59 0.69 -1.83 -9.80
N PHE A 60 1.62 -1.49 -8.90
CA PHE A 60 3.02 -1.83 -9.07
C PHE A 60 3.26 -3.35 -8.99
N VAL A 61 2.62 -4.03 -8.05
CA VAL A 61 2.77 -5.47 -7.83
C VAL A 61 1.91 -6.31 -8.77
N GLY A 62 0.66 -5.89 -9.02
CA GLY A 62 -0.29 -6.48 -9.97
C GLY A 62 -0.69 -7.94 -9.71
N LEU A 63 -0.58 -8.43 -8.46
CA LEU A 63 -0.96 -9.79 -8.08
C LEU A 63 -2.24 -9.78 -7.25
N THR A 64 -3.30 -10.45 -7.72
CA THR A 64 -4.63 -10.44 -7.09
C THR A 64 -4.76 -11.30 -5.84
N GLU A 65 -3.86 -12.27 -5.69
CA GLU A 65 -3.89 -13.30 -4.66
C GLU A 65 -3.22 -12.89 -3.34
N LEU A 66 -2.65 -11.68 -3.29
CA LEU A 66 -1.96 -11.13 -2.13
C LEU A 66 -2.89 -10.27 -1.27
N TYR A 67 -2.54 -10.16 0.00
CA TYR A 67 -3.03 -9.10 0.86
C TYR A 67 -2.23 -7.82 0.60
N TYR A 68 -2.88 -6.66 0.69
CA TYR A 68 -2.23 -5.36 0.53
C TYR A 68 -2.59 -4.48 1.71
N ALA A 69 -1.59 -3.96 2.41
CA ALA A 69 -1.72 -2.98 3.47
C ALA A 69 -1.00 -1.70 3.01
N GLY A 70 -1.77 -0.76 2.48
CA GLY A 70 -1.27 0.57 2.10
C GLY A 70 -1.43 1.58 3.23
N SER A 71 -0.88 2.77 3.03
CA SER A 71 -0.99 3.90 3.96
C SER A 71 -0.53 3.52 5.37
N HIS A 72 0.59 2.78 5.47
CA HIS A 72 1.12 2.22 6.72
C HIS A 72 0.16 1.30 7.48
N GLY A 73 -0.75 0.62 6.75
CA GLY A 73 -1.69 -0.36 7.31
C GLY A 73 -3.08 0.19 7.62
N MET A 74 -3.36 1.44 7.29
CA MET A 74 -4.70 2.03 7.45
C MET A 74 -5.66 1.73 6.29
N ASP A 75 -5.14 1.24 5.15
CA ASP A 75 -5.96 0.76 4.03
C ASP A 75 -5.58 -0.68 3.66
N ILE A 76 -6.32 -1.66 4.19
CA ILE A 76 -6.02 -3.08 4.00
C ILE A 76 -7.00 -3.70 3.00
N MET A 77 -6.49 -4.44 2.03
CA MET A 77 -7.25 -5.31 1.16
C MET A 77 -6.87 -6.77 1.32
N SER A 78 -7.88 -7.62 1.44
CA SER A 78 -7.75 -9.08 1.40
C SER A 78 -8.38 -9.64 0.13
N PRO A 79 -7.76 -10.64 -0.52
CA PRO A 79 -8.44 -11.43 -1.53
C PRO A 79 -9.57 -12.24 -0.87
N VAL A 80 -10.68 -12.45 -1.57
CA VAL A 80 -11.75 -13.34 -1.07
C VAL A 80 -11.32 -14.79 -1.28
N LYS A 81 -10.72 -15.40 -0.25
CA LYS A 81 -10.54 -16.85 -0.16
C LYS A 81 -11.14 -17.36 1.15
N GLY A 82 -12.28 -18.05 1.07
CA GLY A 82 -12.83 -18.88 2.14
C GLY A 82 -13.18 -18.14 3.46
N SER A 83 -14.47 -17.80 3.62
CA SER A 83 -15.18 -17.70 4.90
C SER A 83 -14.48 -17.04 6.11
N ALA A 84 -13.84 -15.88 5.95
CA ALA A 84 -13.40 -15.06 7.07
C ALA A 84 -13.90 -13.61 6.96
N PHE A 85 -15.15 -13.43 6.52
CA PHE A 85 -15.88 -12.21 6.82
C PHE A 85 -16.59 -12.40 8.16
N ASN A 86 -15.91 -12.07 9.24
CA ASN A 86 -16.63 -11.62 10.43
C ASN A 86 -17.10 -10.22 10.08
N GLY A 87 -18.40 -9.95 10.06
CA GLY A 87 -19.04 -8.70 9.62
C GLY A 87 -18.63 -7.46 10.44
N HIS A 88 -17.34 -7.16 10.43
CA HIS A 88 -16.74 -6.04 11.11
C HIS A 88 -17.21 -4.75 10.43
N PRO A 89 -17.62 -3.72 11.18
CA PRO A 89 -18.23 -2.51 10.62
C PRO A 89 -17.32 -1.78 9.62
N ASN A 90 -16.00 -1.88 9.81
CA ASN A 90 -15.00 -1.28 8.90
C ASN A 90 -14.64 -2.16 7.69
N CYS A 91 -15.34 -3.28 7.46
CA CYS A 91 -15.11 -4.14 6.31
C CYS A 91 -16.09 -3.85 5.17
N ILE A 92 -15.57 -3.57 3.97
CA ILE A 92 -16.37 -3.28 2.77
C ILE A 92 -16.05 -4.32 1.69
N LYS A 93 -17.08 -4.93 1.10
CA LYS A 93 -16.92 -5.76 -0.10
C LYS A 93 -16.80 -4.89 -1.33
N LEU A 94 -15.85 -5.20 -2.19
CA LEU A 94 -15.63 -4.54 -3.47
C LEU A 94 -15.22 -5.54 -4.53
N THR A 95 -15.25 -5.09 -5.78
CA THR A 95 -14.58 -5.77 -6.89
C THR A 95 -13.27 -5.05 -7.15
N ASP A 96 -12.16 -5.80 -7.20
CA ASP A 96 -10.85 -5.26 -7.54
C ASP A 96 -10.79 -4.82 -9.02
N LYS A 97 -9.69 -4.17 -9.40
CA LYS A 97 -9.49 -3.66 -10.78
C LYS A 97 -9.49 -4.76 -11.85
N GLN A 98 -9.39 -6.04 -11.45
CA GLN A 98 -9.37 -7.20 -12.34
C GLN A 98 -10.69 -8.00 -12.29
N GLY A 99 -11.74 -7.46 -11.67
CA GLY A 99 -13.06 -8.10 -11.61
C GLY A 99 -13.21 -9.15 -10.51
N LYS A 100 -12.25 -9.28 -9.58
CA LYS A 100 -12.31 -10.26 -8.49
C LYS A 100 -12.85 -9.64 -7.22
N GLU A 101 -13.64 -10.39 -6.47
CA GLU A 101 -14.10 -9.94 -5.16
C GLU A 101 -12.92 -9.76 -4.18
N ALA A 102 -12.94 -8.64 -3.47
CA ALA A 102 -11.99 -8.29 -2.44
C ALA A 102 -12.70 -7.71 -1.22
N VAL A 103 -11.98 -7.69 -0.11
CA VAL A 103 -12.41 -7.10 1.16
C VAL A 103 -11.53 -5.92 1.46
N LEU A 104 -12.10 -4.76 1.71
CA LEU A 104 -11.42 -3.62 2.29
C LEU A 104 -11.62 -3.60 3.79
N PHE A 105 -10.58 -3.25 4.54
CA PHE A 105 -10.65 -2.91 5.95
C PHE A 105 -9.94 -1.57 6.15
N GLN A 106 -10.72 -0.56 6.55
CA GLN A 106 -10.27 0.83 6.68
C GLN A 106 -10.71 1.38 8.03
N PRO A 107 -9.93 1.16 9.10
CA PRO A 107 -10.34 1.49 10.45
C PRO A 107 -10.45 2.99 10.72
N ALA A 108 -9.79 3.82 9.91
CA ALA A 108 -9.70 5.27 10.09
C ALA A 108 -10.54 6.06 9.07
N SER A 109 -11.51 5.43 8.39
CA SER A 109 -12.30 6.08 7.33
C SER A 109 -13.00 7.37 7.77
N GLU A 110 -13.34 7.50 9.05
CA GLU A 110 -13.96 8.70 9.61
C GLU A 110 -13.03 9.93 9.58
N PHE A 111 -11.71 9.73 9.49
CA PHE A 111 -10.72 10.82 9.45
C PHE A 111 -10.38 11.30 8.04
N LEU A 112 -10.89 10.65 6.98
CA LEU A 112 -10.59 11.02 5.60
C LEU A 112 -10.84 12.51 5.30
N PRO A 113 -11.96 13.14 5.72
CA PRO A 113 -12.17 14.56 5.49
C PRO A 113 -11.09 15.45 6.13
N MET A 114 -10.67 15.13 7.37
CA MET A 114 -9.60 15.87 8.05
C MET A 114 -8.26 15.68 7.35
N ILE A 115 -7.97 14.48 6.83
CA ILE A 115 -6.73 14.20 6.09
C ILE A 115 -6.69 14.99 4.77
N ASP A 116 -7.82 15.13 4.08
CA ASP A 116 -7.92 15.95 2.86
C ASP A 116 -7.75 17.46 3.16
N GLU A 117 -8.26 17.94 4.30
CA GLU A 117 -8.00 19.30 4.79
C GLU A 117 -6.50 19.51 5.06
N VAL A 118 -5.86 18.58 5.78
CA VAL A 118 -4.41 18.61 6.07
C VAL A 118 -3.59 18.61 4.77
N PHE A 119 -3.96 17.77 3.79
CA PHE A 119 -3.30 17.76 2.48
C PHE A 119 -3.37 19.13 1.81
N THR A 120 -4.56 19.73 1.77
CA THR A 120 -4.77 21.06 1.17
C THR A 120 -3.92 22.12 1.86
N SER A 121 -3.94 22.17 3.20
CA SER A 121 -3.13 23.11 3.98
C SER A 121 -1.62 22.90 3.80
N LEU A 122 -1.16 21.66 3.63
CA LEU A 122 0.26 21.38 3.37
C LEU A 122 0.67 21.80 1.95
N VAL A 123 -0.20 21.62 0.95
CA VAL A 123 0.07 22.11 -0.41
C VAL A 123 0.20 23.64 -0.40
N GLU A 124 -0.73 24.36 0.22
CA GLU A 124 -0.69 25.83 0.31
C GLU A 124 0.53 26.33 1.09
N SER A 125 0.86 25.70 2.22
CA SER A 125 1.99 26.14 3.06
C SER A 125 3.37 25.81 2.50
N THR A 126 3.46 24.92 1.51
CA THR A 126 4.73 24.51 0.89
C THR A 126 4.89 25.00 -0.56
N GLU A 127 3.92 25.75 -1.10
CA GLU A 127 3.90 26.22 -2.49
C GLU A 127 5.17 26.99 -2.88
N ASP A 128 5.66 27.85 -1.99
CA ASP A 128 6.84 28.69 -2.24
C ASP A 128 8.19 27.97 -1.98
N ILE A 129 8.17 26.73 -1.46
CA ILE A 129 9.38 25.97 -1.16
C ILE A 129 9.78 25.17 -2.39
N LYS A 130 10.69 25.74 -3.20
CA LYS A 130 11.21 25.08 -4.39
C LYS A 130 11.82 23.72 -4.05
N GLY A 131 11.36 22.68 -4.76
CA GLY A 131 11.82 21.30 -4.57
C GLY A 131 11.05 20.48 -3.54
N ALA A 132 10.17 21.12 -2.75
CA ALA A 132 9.24 20.41 -1.89
C ALA A 132 8.04 19.86 -2.70
N THR A 133 7.53 18.70 -2.33
CA THR A 133 6.30 18.13 -2.91
C THR A 133 5.45 17.47 -1.85
N VAL A 134 4.12 17.58 -1.95
CA VAL A 134 3.18 16.95 -1.03
C VAL A 134 2.51 15.75 -1.71
N GLU A 135 2.52 14.59 -1.07
CA GLU A 135 1.88 13.35 -1.55
C GLU A 135 0.72 12.95 -0.62
N ASN A 136 -0.45 12.69 -1.21
CA ASN A 136 -1.61 12.13 -0.51
C ASN A 136 -1.68 10.61 -0.74
N ASN A 137 -1.41 9.84 0.31
CA ASN A 137 -1.52 8.38 0.33
C ASN A 137 -2.84 7.90 0.97
N LYS A 138 -3.92 8.69 0.84
CA LYS A 138 -5.29 8.46 1.35
C LYS A 138 -5.46 8.59 2.86
N PHE A 139 -4.75 7.76 3.64
CA PHE A 139 -4.76 7.85 5.11
C PHE A 139 -3.48 8.47 5.69
N CYS A 140 -2.60 8.95 4.83
CA CYS A 140 -1.34 9.57 5.22
C CYS A 140 -0.99 10.66 4.21
N VAL A 141 -0.47 11.77 4.70
CA VAL A 141 0.08 12.85 3.86
C VAL A 141 1.56 12.97 4.15
N SER A 142 2.38 13.10 3.12
CA SER A 142 3.82 13.20 3.23
C SER A 142 4.32 14.44 2.51
N VAL A 143 5.16 15.23 3.19
CA VAL A 143 5.91 16.32 2.56
C VAL A 143 7.32 15.82 2.28
N HIS A 144 7.66 15.74 1.00
CA HIS A 144 8.98 15.35 0.53
C HIS A 144 9.84 16.60 0.39
N TYR A 145 11.00 16.61 1.04
CA TYR A 145 11.95 17.73 1.01
C TYR A 145 13.33 17.34 0.47
N ARG A 146 13.47 16.14 -0.09
CA ARG A 146 14.76 15.62 -0.57
C ARG A 146 15.41 16.50 -1.64
N ASN A 147 14.61 17.19 -2.44
CA ASN A 147 15.08 18.06 -3.53
C ASN A 147 15.06 19.55 -3.14
N VAL A 148 14.85 19.86 -1.86
CA VAL A 148 14.96 21.23 -1.34
C VAL A 148 16.44 21.52 -1.09
N ASP A 149 16.90 22.69 -1.53
CA ASP A 149 18.30 23.09 -1.36
C ASP A 149 18.68 23.15 0.13
N GLU A 150 19.82 22.53 0.48
CA GLU A 150 20.44 22.69 1.80
C GLU A 150 21.02 24.12 1.87
N ASN A 151 20.31 25.04 2.52
CA ASN A 151 20.78 26.42 2.74
C ASN A 151 22.13 26.48 3.47
#